data_AF-A0AA88I0M9-F1
#
_entry.id   AF-A0AA88I0M9-F1
#
_cell.length_a   1.000
_cell.length_b   1.000
_cell.length_c   1.000
_cell.angle_alpha   90.00
_cell.angle_beta   90.00
_cell.angle_gamma   90.00
#
_symmetry.space_group_name_H-M   'P 1'
#
loop_
_entity.id
_entity.type
_entity.pdbx_description
1 polymer ?
#
loop_
_entity_poly.entity_id
_entity_poly.type
_entity_poly.pdbx_seq_one_letter_code
_entity_poly.pdbx_strand_id
1 'polypeptide(L)'
;MDIPIWVSIPFEVNVAHIELSLQEPLIELQSDEIMCAKFKDGKYNIWKTNHVATKYPLLYDKAQFYVIAFPTSYLVEVGFIRVSQILSKARNRLDIGSH
;
A
#
# COMPACT_ATOMS: atom_id res chain seq x y z
N MET A 1 4.18 6.10 8.95
CA MET A 1 4.45 6.72 7.63
C MET A 1 3.22 7.52 7.28
N ASP A 2 3.37 8.81 7.05
CA ASP A 2 2.28 9.63 6.53
C ASP A 2 2.13 9.36 5.04
N ILE A 3 0.93 8.97 4.62
CA ILE A 3 0.63 8.72 3.21
C ILE A 3 0.48 10.09 2.54
N PRO A 4 1.22 10.38 1.46
CA PRO A 4 1.08 11.65 0.75
C PRO A 4 -0.35 11.86 0.26
N ILE A 5 -0.83 13.10 0.32
CA ILE A 5 -2.19 13.46 -0.08
C ILE A 5 -2.48 13.11 -1.54
N TRP A 6 -1.48 13.21 -2.42
CA TRP A 6 -1.61 12.82 -3.83
C TRP A 6 -1.77 11.31 -4.04
N VAL A 7 -1.37 10.47 -3.09
CA VAL A 7 -1.60 9.01 -3.14
C VAL A 7 -3.03 8.69 -2.69
N SER A 8 -3.54 9.43 -1.70
CA SER A 8 -4.88 9.22 -1.13
C SER A 8 -6.00 9.79 -2.01
N ILE A 9 -5.81 11.01 -2.51
CA ILE A 9 -6.77 11.75 -3.36
C ILE A 9 -6.07 12.36 -4.59
N PRO A 10 -5.54 11.52 -5.51
CA PRO A 10 -4.76 11.96 -6.67
C PRO A 10 -5.51 12.93 -7.59
N PHE A 11 -6.85 12.89 -7.61
CA PHE A 11 -7.69 13.72 -8.48
C PHE A 11 -8.08 15.09 -7.90
N GLU A 12 -7.86 15.31 -6.60
CA GLU A 12 -8.30 16.52 -5.88
C GLU A 12 -7.12 17.33 -5.33
N VAL A 13 -5.91 16.77 -5.38
CA VAL A 13 -4.71 17.41 -4.87
C VAL A 13 -4.25 18.57 -5.75
N ASN A 14 -3.84 19.67 -5.11
CA ASN A 14 -3.16 20.75 -5.80
C ASN A 14 -1.70 20.35 -6.12
N VAL A 15 -1.42 20.19 -7.41
CA VAL A 15 -0.11 19.79 -7.97
C VAL A 15 1.02 20.76 -7.61
N ALA A 16 0.74 22.04 -7.35
CA ALA A 16 1.77 23.06 -7.08
C ALA A 16 2.57 22.80 -5.79
N HIS A 17 2.01 22.02 -4.86
CA HIS A 17 2.66 21.65 -3.60
C HIS A 17 3.34 20.27 -3.66
N ILE A 18 3.31 19.62 -4.82
CA ILE A 18 3.94 18.31 -5.04
C ILE A 18 5.32 18.51 -5.68
N GLU A 19 6.21 17.54 -5.47
CA GLU A 19 7.53 17.49 -6.11
C GLU A 19 7.42 17.71 -7.63
N LEU A 20 8.26 18.61 -8.17
CA LEU A 20 8.22 19.05 -9.58
C LEU A 20 8.22 17.87 -10.57
N SER A 21 9.02 16.83 -10.28
CA SER A 21 9.13 15.61 -11.10
C SER A 21 7.82 14.84 -11.24
N LEU A 22 6.88 15.01 -10.30
CA LEU A 22 5.59 14.33 -10.28
C LEU A 22 4.44 15.22 -10.76
N GLN A 23 4.66 16.52 -10.94
CA GLN A 23 3.58 17.45 -11.31
C GLN A 23 3.00 17.12 -12.69
N GLU A 24 3.85 17.01 -13.72
CA GLU A 24 3.42 16.66 -15.08
C GLU A 24 2.63 15.34 -15.15
N PRO A 25 3.16 14.20 -14.66
CA PRO A 25 2.42 12.94 -14.74
C PRO A 25 1.15 12.95 -13.89
N LEU A 26 1.12 13.74 -12.80
CA LEU A 26 -0.07 13.87 -11.96
C LEU A 26 -1.15 14.72 -12.66
N ILE A 27 -0.77 15.77 -13.38
CA ILE A 27 -1.69 16.58 -14.21
C ILE A 27 -2.29 15.72 -15.32
N GLU A 28 -1.47 14.91 -16.00
CA GLU A 28 -1.96 13.98 -17.02
C GLU A 28 -2.91 12.93 -16.44
N LEU A 29 -2.60 12.39 -15.26
CA LEU A 29 -3.48 11.46 -14.56
C LEU A 29 -4.81 12.14 -14.17
N GLN A 30 -4.76 13.39 -13.67
CA GLN A 30 -5.94 14.17 -13.30
C GLN A 30 -6.83 14.49 -14.51
N SER A 31 -6.24 14.61 -15.70
CA SER A 31 -6.94 14.86 -16.96
C SER A 31 -7.62 13.59 -17.53
N ASP A 32 -7.32 12.41 -16.99
CA ASP A 32 -7.94 11.15 -17.41
C ASP A 32 -9.32 10.99 -16.75
N GLU A 33 -10.36 11.46 -17.44
CA GLU A 33 -11.74 11.44 -16.95
C GLU A 33 -12.25 10.02 -16.67
N ILE A 34 -11.82 9.04 -17.46
CA ILE A 34 -12.21 7.63 -17.28
C ILE A 34 -11.64 7.11 -15.96
N MET A 35 -10.39 7.45 -15.67
CA MET A 35 -9.74 7.07 -14.41
C MET A 35 -10.36 7.77 -13.21
N CYS A 36 -10.66 9.06 -13.35
CA CYS A 36 -11.34 9.85 -12.33
C CYS A 36 -12.73 9.27 -11.99
N ALA A 37 -13.52 8.89 -13.01
CA ALA A 37 -14.82 8.26 -12.83
C ALA A 37 -14.69 6.91 -12.11
N LYS A 38 -13.72 6.07 -12.49
CA LYS A 38 -13.45 4.78 -11.82
C LYS A 38 -13.04 4.97 -10.37
N PHE A 39 -12.20 5.95 -10.06
CA PHE A 39 -11.79 6.27 -8.70
C PHE A 39 -12.99 6.68 -7.83
N LYS A 40 -13.91 7.50 -8.36
CA LYS A 40 -15.12 7.94 -7.65
C LYS A 40 -16.11 6.81 -7.32
N ASP A 41 -16.08 5.70 -8.06
CA ASP A 41 -16.86 4.49 -7.73
C ASP A 41 -16.42 3.85 -6.39
N GLY A 42 -15.29 4.28 -5.82
CA GLY A 42 -14.85 3.96 -4.46
C GLY A 42 -14.31 2.54 -4.27
N LYS A 43 -14.54 1.64 -5.24
CA LYS A 43 -14.03 0.26 -5.25
C LYS A 43 -12.71 0.11 -6.00
N TYR A 44 -12.28 1.16 -6.70
CA TYR A 44 -11.16 1.09 -7.61
C TYR A 44 -9.88 1.70 -7.00
N ASN A 45 -8.93 0.83 -6.66
CA ASN A 45 -7.58 1.27 -6.32
C ASN A 45 -6.77 1.45 -7.61
N ILE A 46 -6.60 2.70 -8.03
CA ILE A 46 -5.87 3.05 -9.26
C ILE A 46 -4.42 2.51 -9.22
N TRP A 47 -3.80 2.52 -8.05
CA TRP A 47 -2.40 2.10 -7.84
C TRP A 47 -2.20 0.59 -7.89
N LYS A 48 -3.26 -0.22 -7.94
CA LYS A 48 -3.16 -1.67 -8.15
C LYS A 48 -3.31 -2.08 -9.62
N THR A 49 -3.60 -1.14 -10.51
CA THR A 49 -3.88 -1.46 -11.91
C THR A 49 -2.62 -1.39 -12.75
N ASN A 50 -2.32 -2.45 -13.51
CA ASN A 50 -1.19 -2.49 -14.45
C ASN A 50 -1.17 -1.31 -15.43
N HIS A 51 -2.33 -0.78 -15.79
CA HIS A 51 -2.45 0.42 -16.64
C HIS A 51 -1.74 1.65 -16.05
N VAL A 52 -1.82 1.86 -14.74
CA VAL A 52 -1.10 2.97 -14.07
C VAL A 52 0.40 2.69 -14.04
N ALA A 53 0.79 1.44 -13.77
CA ALA A 53 2.19 1.03 -13.79
C ALA A 53 2.85 1.27 -15.16
N THR A 54 2.12 1.05 -16.26
CA THR A 54 2.64 1.23 -17.61
C THR A 54 2.60 2.69 -18.08
N LYS A 55 1.52 3.41 -17.78
CA LYS A 55 1.29 4.77 -18.30
C LYS A 55 2.00 5.84 -17.45
N TYR A 56 2.08 5.60 -16.14
CA TYR A 56 2.65 6.54 -15.18
C TYR A 56 3.66 5.84 -14.25
N PRO A 57 4.75 5.28 -14.80
CA PRO A 57 5.69 4.46 -14.04
C PRO A 57 6.32 5.22 -12.86
N LEU A 58 6.60 6.51 -13.02
CA LEU A 58 7.18 7.35 -11.96
C LEU A 58 6.23 7.55 -10.77
N LEU A 59 4.93 7.79 -11.05
CA LEU A 59 3.91 7.89 -10.01
C LEU A 59 3.68 6.54 -9.33
N TYR A 60 3.60 5.48 -10.14
CA TYR A 60 3.38 4.13 -9.66
C TYR A 60 4.49 3.66 -8.73
N ASP A 61 5.76 3.85 -9.10
CA ASP A 61 6.91 3.43 -8.29
C ASP A 61 6.89 4.09 -6.91
N LYS A 62 6.65 5.41 -6.85
CA LYS A 62 6.52 6.13 -5.57
C LYS A 62 5.27 5.74 -4.78
N ALA A 63 4.12 5.63 -5.44
CA ALA A 63 2.86 5.28 -4.78
C ALA A 63 2.87 3.84 -4.24
N GLN A 64 3.53 2.92 -4.94
CA GLN A 64 3.63 1.51 -4.56
C GLN A 64 4.26 1.35 -3.19
N PHE A 65 5.26 2.16 -2.82
CA PHE A 65 5.81 2.15 -1.47
C PHE A 65 4.73 2.39 -0.41
N TYR A 66 3.84 3.37 -0.60
CA TYR A 66 2.79 3.67 0.37
C TYR A 66 1.63 2.67 0.33
N VAL A 67 1.33 2.10 -0.84
CA VAL A 67 0.25 1.12 -1.02
C VAL A 67 0.65 -0.28 -0.52
N ILE A 68 1.93 -0.63 -0.59
CA ILE A 68 2.47 -1.92 -0.12
C ILE A 68 2.94 -1.83 1.35
N ALA A 69 3.32 -0.65 1.85
CA ALA A 69 3.99 -0.51 3.14
C ALA A 69 3.20 -0.87 4.41
N PHE A 70 1.96 -1.38 4.34
CA PHE A 70 1.35 -1.99 5.53
C PHE A 70 0.67 -3.34 5.21
N PRO A 71 1.07 -4.44 5.89
CA PRO A 71 1.45 -4.49 7.31
C PRO A 71 2.76 -5.28 7.56
N THR A 72 3.97 -4.76 7.34
CA THR A 72 5.16 -5.52 7.77
C THR A 72 5.25 -5.63 9.29
N SER A 73 4.97 -4.56 10.05
CA SER A 73 4.91 -4.65 11.53
C SER A 73 3.81 -5.60 11.98
N TYR A 74 2.57 -5.43 11.51
CA TYR A 74 1.47 -6.30 11.93
C TYR A 74 1.61 -7.76 11.43
N LEU A 75 2.15 -8.01 10.22
CA LEU A 75 2.46 -9.38 9.78
C LEU A 75 3.63 -9.99 10.57
N VAL A 76 4.65 -9.21 10.91
CA VAL A 76 5.76 -9.66 11.76
C VAL A 76 5.25 -9.96 13.17
N GLU A 77 4.47 -9.07 13.77
CA GLU A 77 3.88 -9.25 15.10
C GLU A 77 2.98 -10.49 15.14
N VAL A 78 2.04 -10.63 14.20
CA VAL A 78 1.16 -11.81 14.12
C VAL A 78 1.98 -13.08 13.85
N GLY A 79 2.95 -13.02 12.94
CA GLY A 79 3.85 -14.14 12.65
C GLY A 79 4.63 -14.60 13.87
N PHE A 80 5.23 -13.65 14.60
CA PHE A 80 6.00 -13.94 15.81
C PHE A 80 5.12 -14.51 16.92
N ILE A 81 3.94 -13.92 17.16
CA ILE A 81 2.97 -14.41 18.15
C ILE A 81 2.59 -15.87 17.85
N ARG A 82 2.31 -16.19 16.58
CA ARG A 82 1.94 -17.55 16.17
C ARG A 82 3.09 -18.54 16.37
N VAL A 83 4.32 -18.17 16.01
CA VAL A 83 5.52 -19.02 16.24
C VAL A 83 5.76 -19.24 17.73
N SER A 84 5.66 -18.19 18.55
CA SER A 84 5.78 -18.30 20.02
C SER A 84 4.70 -19.20 20.62
N GLN A 85 3.46 -19.13 20.13
CA GLN A 85 2.38 -20.04 20.55
C GLN A 85 2.67 -21.50 20.19
N ILE A 86 3.22 -21.76 19.00
CA ILE A 86 3.61 -23.12 18.57
C ILE A 86 4.76 -23.65 19.44
N LEU A 87 5.80 -22.84 19.67
CA LEU A 87 6.95 -23.22 20.48
C LEU A 87 6.55 -23.50 21.95
N SER A 88 5.68 -22.67 22.52
CA SER A 88 5.14 -22.87 23.87
C SER A 88 4.33 -24.18 23.97
N LYS A 89 3.46 -24.45 22.99
CA LYS A 89 2.72 -25.73 22.92
C LYS A 89 3.66 -26.93 22.75
N ALA A 90 4.70 -26.82 21.94
CA ALA A 90 5.68 -27.90 21.76
C ALA A 90 6.46 -28.21 23.05
N ARG A 91 6.86 -27.18 23.81
CA ARG A 91 7.53 -27.34 25.11
C ARG A 91 6.63 -27.98 26.15
N ASN A 92 5.37 -27.53 26.28
CA ASN A 92 4.42 -28.11 27.23
C ASN A 92 4.14 -29.60 26.94
N ARG A 93 4.21 -30.04 25.67
CA ARG A 93 4.04 -31.45 25.29
C ARG A 93 5.24 -32.34 25.68
N LEU A 94 6.45 -31.79 25.70
CA LEU A 94 7.65 -32.52 26.09
C LEU A 94 7.73 -32.69 27.61
N ASP A 95 7.26 -31.71 28.37
CA ASP A 95 7.28 -31.73 29.84
C ASP A 95 6.35 -32.80 30.43
N ILE A 96 5.21 -33.08 29.79
CA ILE A 96 4.21 -34.06 30.24
C ILE A 96 4.65 -35.53 30.02
N GLY A 97 5.67 -35.77 29.18
CA GLY A 97 6.22 -37.11 28.93
C GLY A 97 7.38 -37.51 29.86
N SER A 98 7.75 -36.65 30.80
CA SER A 98 8.89 -36.82 31.70
C SER A 98 8.43 -37.22 33.10
N HIS A 99 7.65 -38.29 33.23
CA HIS A 99 7.31 -38.84 34.55
C HIS A 99 7.03 -40.34 34.54
#